data_AF-A0A2E8KBL7-F1
#
_entry.id   AF-A0A2E8KBL7-F1
#
_cell.length_a   1.000
_cell.length_b   1.000
_cell.length_c   1.000
_cell.angle_alpha   90.00
_cell.angle_beta   90.00
_cell.angle_gamma   90.00
#
_symmetry.space_group_name_H-M   'P 1'
#
loop_
_entity.id
_entity.type
_entity.pdbx_description
1 polymer ?
#
loop_
_entity_poly.entity_id
_entity_poly.type
_entity_poly.pdbx_seq_one_letter_code
_entity_poly.pdbx_strand_id
1 'polypeptide(L)'
;MFVYSLDGLEIDGDLANDIEIEDNEITARSGVYQVLGQIFSVPDGTDHELAVEGKWPEKLREAASLLAFDFDFGVAALASSVSAEDYQAEYLRLFEIGDGDGCPAPIYGGLYTGGDRRKQMEEVARFFEYFGLKTSKEDKRPPDHLATEFEFMQYLAFKEAASPSPRLGGSFHRAQEDFLERQLISWLDEFAAKLAAADALPVYIWASRTAAEFVKADLQYLQS
;
A
#
# COMPACT_ATOMS: atom_id res chain seq x y z
N MET A 1 2.17 1.75 20.70
CA MET A 1 1.73 3.08 20.25
C MET A 1 1.72 3.06 18.74
N PHE A 2 0.56 2.85 18.13
CA PHE A 2 0.38 2.94 16.69
C PHE A 2 0.56 4.41 16.28
N VAL A 3 1.58 4.72 15.50
CA VAL A 3 1.72 6.05 14.89
C VAL A 3 0.97 6.00 13.56
N TYR A 4 -0.22 6.58 13.55
CA TYR A 4 -1.05 6.72 12.37
C TYR A 4 -0.51 7.87 11.51
N SER A 5 0.08 7.57 10.34
CA SER A 5 0.44 8.57 9.33
C SER A 5 -0.07 8.13 7.96
N LEU A 6 -0.53 9.12 7.20
CA LEU A 6 -0.93 9.02 5.79
C LEU A 6 -0.18 10.16 5.10
N ASP A 7 0.86 9.87 4.34
CA ASP A 7 1.72 10.92 3.79
C ASP A 7 1.12 11.48 2.48
N GLY A 8 0.47 10.62 1.69
CA GLY A 8 -0.18 10.93 0.42
C GLY A 8 -1.65 11.35 0.52
N LEU A 9 -2.28 11.22 1.69
CA LEU A 9 -3.69 11.60 1.93
C LEU A 9 -3.84 12.56 3.11
N GLU A 10 -4.65 13.60 2.92
CA GLU A 10 -5.05 14.56 3.95
C GLU A 10 -6.53 14.38 4.29
N ILE A 11 -6.86 14.47 5.59
CA ILE A 11 -8.26 14.45 6.07
C ILE A 11 -8.87 15.84 5.95
N ASP A 12 -10.04 15.94 5.30
CA ASP A 12 -10.79 17.19 5.18
C ASP A 12 -11.55 17.48 6.49
N GLY A 13 -11.03 18.40 7.31
CA GLY A 13 -11.67 18.89 8.53
C GLY A 13 -11.15 18.31 9.86
N ASP A 14 -11.82 18.69 10.96
CA ASP A 14 -11.39 18.48 12.36
C ASP A 14 -11.75 17.06 12.88
N LEU A 15 -11.39 16.02 12.12
CA LEU A 15 -11.71 14.62 12.41
C LEU A 15 -10.58 13.85 13.12
N ALA A 16 -9.49 14.53 13.47
CA ALA A 16 -8.38 13.97 14.23
C ALA A 16 -8.68 14.02 15.73
N ASN A 17 -9.66 13.22 16.18
CA ASN A 17 -9.65 12.81 17.59
C ASN A 17 -8.64 11.68 17.70
N ASP A 18 -7.67 11.81 18.61
CA ASP A 18 -6.77 10.73 18.99
C ASP A 18 -7.60 9.61 19.64
N ILE A 19 -8.09 8.68 18.81
CA ILE A 19 -8.84 7.51 19.25
C ILE A 19 -7.81 6.39 19.41
N GLU A 20 -7.55 6.02 20.66
CA GLU A 20 -6.82 4.79 20.96
C GLU A 20 -7.75 3.60 20.72
N ILE A 21 -7.32 2.67 19.88
CA ILE A 21 -8.05 1.46 19.51
C ILE A 21 -7.23 0.28 19.97
N GLU A 22 -7.85 -0.68 20.66
CA GLU A 22 -7.18 -1.92 21.05
C GLU A 22 -6.80 -2.75 19.82
N ASP A 23 -5.62 -3.35 19.89
CA ASP A 23 -5.10 -4.20 18.81
C ASP A 23 -6.02 -5.41 18.59
N ASN A 24 -6.47 -5.59 17.35
CA ASN A 24 -7.34 -6.66 16.91
C ASN A 24 -7.08 -7.01 15.43
N GLU A 25 -7.87 -7.92 14.87
CA GLU A 25 -7.75 -8.36 13.48
C GLU A 25 -7.87 -7.24 12.44
N ILE A 26 -8.71 -6.22 12.71
CA ILE A 26 -8.95 -5.11 11.80
C ILE A 26 -7.79 -4.12 11.86
N THR A 27 -7.29 -3.80 13.06
CA THR A 27 -6.11 -2.92 13.21
C THR A 27 -4.83 -3.61 12.70
N ALA A 28 -4.74 -4.93 12.76
CA ALA A 28 -3.66 -5.68 12.12
C ALA A 28 -3.65 -5.51 10.59
N ARG A 29 -4.81 -5.61 9.93
CA ARG A 29 -4.94 -5.30 8.49
C ARG A 29 -4.48 -3.87 8.17
N SER A 30 -4.90 -2.90 8.99
CA SER A 30 -4.43 -1.51 8.88
C SER A 30 -2.90 -1.40 8.99
N GLY A 31 -2.27 -2.12 9.94
CA GLY A 31 -0.82 -2.14 10.11
C GLY A 31 -0.09 -2.74 8.91
N VAL A 32 -0.63 -3.81 8.31
CA VAL A 32 -0.03 -4.40 7.10
C VAL A 32 -0.04 -3.42 5.93
N TYR A 33 -1.17 -2.75 5.68
CA TYR A 33 -1.26 -1.73 4.63
C TYR A 33 -0.31 -0.55 4.87
N GLN A 34 -0.11 -0.14 6.12
CA GLN A 34 0.87 0.89 6.47
C GLN A 34 2.29 0.48 6.06
N VAL A 35 2.72 -0.73 6.42
CA VAL A 35 4.07 -1.22 6.08
C VAL A 35 4.22 -1.40 4.56
N LEU A 36 3.18 -1.90 3.87
CA LEU A 36 3.19 -1.98 2.41
C LEU A 36 3.30 -0.59 1.76
N GLY A 37 2.55 0.41 2.25
CA GLY A 37 2.64 1.80 1.78
C GLY A 37 4.05 2.38 1.92
N GLN A 38 4.74 2.09 3.03
CA GLN A 38 6.13 2.49 3.25
C GLN A 38 7.08 1.85 2.24
N ILE A 39 6.99 0.52 2.02
CA ILE A 39 7.86 -0.21 1.08
C ILE A 39 7.76 0.35 -0.35
N PHE A 40 6.58 0.84 -0.73
CA PHE A 40 6.29 1.37 -2.06
C PHE A 40 6.33 2.90 -2.15
N SER A 41 6.90 3.57 -1.15
CA SER A 41 7.21 4.99 -1.21
C SER A 41 8.67 5.21 -1.61
N VAL A 42 9.02 6.44 -2.02
CA VAL A 42 10.42 6.76 -2.38
C VAL A 42 11.32 6.45 -1.18
N PRO A 43 12.29 5.52 -1.29
CA PRO A 43 13.04 5.08 -0.14
C PRO A 43 14.03 6.16 0.32
N ASP A 44 14.19 6.25 1.64
CA ASP A 44 15.24 7.02 2.28
C ASP A 44 16.35 6.12 2.89
N GLY A 45 17.24 6.70 3.68
CA GLY A 45 18.32 5.95 4.34
C GLY A 45 17.81 4.93 5.37
N THR A 46 16.70 5.23 6.06
CA THR A 46 16.06 4.32 7.01
C THR A 46 15.47 3.11 6.29
N ASP A 47 14.81 3.33 5.16
CA ASP A 47 14.25 2.26 4.33
C ASP A 47 15.33 1.34 3.76
N HIS A 48 16.47 1.92 3.39
CA HIS A 48 17.66 1.18 2.96
C HIS A 48 18.20 0.29 4.09
N GLU A 49 18.36 0.82 5.30
CA GLU A 49 18.81 0.05 6.47
C GLU A 49 17.86 -1.13 6.75
N LEU A 50 16.55 -0.88 6.74
CA LEU A 50 15.53 -1.92 6.91
C LEU A 50 15.60 -3.00 5.82
N ALA A 51 15.84 -2.60 4.57
CA ALA A 51 15.95 -3.52 3.45
C ALA A 51 17.21 -4.39 3.58
N VAL A 52 18.37 -3.80 3.90
CA VAL A 52 19.63 -4.53 4.06
C VAL A 52 19.58 -5.52 5.23
N GLU A 53 18.97 -5.12 6.34
CA GLU A 53 18.83 -5.97 7.53
C GLU A 53 17.74 -7.04 7.39
N GLY A 54 16.96 -7.03 6.30
CA GLY A 54 15.87 -7.98 6.08
C GLY A 54 14.66 -7.76 7.01
N LYS A 55 14.49 -6.53 7.49
CA LYS A 55 13.46 -6.15 8.48
C LYS A 55 12.08 -5.88 7.88
N TRP A 56 11.95 -5.69 6.57
CA TRP A 56 10.63 -5.52 5.94
C TRP A 56 9.68 -6.70 6.17
N PRO A 57 10.07 -7.96 5.91
CA PRO A 57 9.24 -9.12 6.27
C PRO A 57 8.94 -9.22 7.77
N GLU A 58 9.87 -8.81 8.64
CA GLU A 58 9.68 -8.83 10.10
C GLU A 58 8.61 -7.83 10.53
N LYS A 59 8.67 -6.60 10.01
CA LYS A 59 7.65 -5.57 10.24
C LYS A 59 6.27 -6.00 9.77
N LEU A 60 6.18 -6.63 8.59
CA LEU A 60 4.91 -7.17 8.09
C LEU A 60 4.36 -8.27 9.01
N ARG A 61 5.20 -9.21 9.47
CA ARG A 61 4.78 -10.24 10.44
C ARG A 61 4.33 -9.68 11.77
N GLU A 62 5.01 -8.66 12.28
CA GLU A 62 4.62 -7.98 13.52
C GLU A 62 3.25 -7.30 13.35
N ALA A 63 3.07 -6.54 12.28
CA ALA A 63 1.80 -5.89 11.95
C ALA A 63 0.67 -6.91 11.74
N ALA A 64 0.97 -8.06 11.16
CA ALA A 64 0.02 -9.13 10.88
C ALA A 64 -0.27 -10.08 12.06
N SER A 65 0.35 -9.85 13.23
CA SER A 65 0.32 -10.81 14.35
C SER A 65 -1.07 -11.18 14.87
N LEU A 66 -2.08 -10.34 14.61
CA LEU A 66 -3.48 -10.56 15.00
C LEU A 66 -4.42 -10.75 13.81
N LEU A 67 -3.93 -10.95 12.57
CA LEU A 67 -4.80 -11.25 11.44
C LEU A 67 -5.67 -12.47 11.72
N ALA A 68 -6.92 -12.41 11.26
CA ALA A 68 -7.88 -13.50 11.36
C ALA A 68 -7.59 -14.65 10.36
N PHE A 69 -6.58 -14.50 9.51
CA PHE A 69 -6.14 -15.49 8.54
C PHE A 69 -4.61 -15.59 8.52
N ASP A 70 -4.11 -16.79 8.24
CA ASP A 70 -2.68 -17.02 8.10
C ASP A 70 -2.18 -16.46 6.77
N PHE A 71 -1.06 -15.73 6.82
CA PHE A 71 -0.38 -15.21 5.64
C PHE A 71 1.14 -15.31 5.82
N ASP A 72 1.84 -15.90 4.85
CA ASP A 72 3.30 -16.02 4.87
C ASP A 72 3.94 -14.86 4.11
N PHE A 73 4.59 -13.96 4.86
CA PHE A 73 5.34 -12.84 4.28
C PHE A 73 6.73 -13.25 3.75
N GLY A 74 7.13 -14.52 3.90
CA GLY A 74 8.40 -15.03 3.41
C GLY A 74 9.62 -14.30 3.98
N VAL A 75 10.70 -14.27 3.20
CA VAL A 75 11.95 -13.60 3.55
C VAL A 75 12.47 -12.81 2.36
N ALA A 76 13.01 -11.63 2.63
CA ALA A 76 13.69 -10.79 1.67
C ALA A 76 14.69 -9.89 2.38
N ALA A 77 15.81 -9.67 1.73
CA ALA A 77 16.82 -8.70 2.16
C ALA A 77 17.50 -8.11 0.91
N LEU A 78 17.91 -6.86 1.02
CA LEU A 78 18.77 -6.21 0.05
C LEU A 78 20.23 -6.60 0.33
N ALA A 79 21.02 -6.82 -0.72
CA ALA A 79 22.44 -7.11 -0.55
C ALA A 79 23.15 -5.90 0.08
N SER A 80 23.95 -6.11 1.11
CA SER A 80 24.67 -5.04 1.83
C SER A 80 25.68 -4.26 0.97
N SER A 81 25.96 -4.73 -0.24
CA SER A 81 26.79 -4.04 -1.24
C SER A 81 26.04 -2.96 -2.02
N VAL A 82 24.70 -2.95 -1.98
CA VAL A 82 23.87 -1.92 -2.65
C VAL A 82 23.81 -0.71 -1.72
N SER A 83 24.21 0.48 -2.21
CA SER A 83 24.14 1.70 -1.41
C SER A 83 22.70 2.23 -1.32
N ALA A 84 22.46 3.20 -0.43
CA ALA A 84 21.17 3.88 -0.34
C ALA A 84 20.85 4.62 -1.64
N GLU A 85 21.85 5.23 -2.28
CA GLU A 85 21.71 5.89 -3.57
C GLU A 85 21.35 4.92 -4.69
N ASP A 86 21.99 3.75 -4.75
CA ASP A 86 21.66 2.72 -5.75
C ASP A 86 20.26 2.14 -5.53
N TYR A 87 19.84 1.98 -4.27
CA TYR A 87 18.49 1.53 -3.93
C TYR A 87 17.42 2.55 -4.36
N GLN A 88 17.64 3.83 -4.09
CA GLN A 88 16.76 4.91 -4.55
C GLN A 88 16.79 5.07 -6.07
N ALA A 89 17.96 4.94 -6.71
CA ALA A 89 18.08 4.98 -8.17
C ALA A 89 17.29 3.84 -8.83
N GLU A 90 17.31 2.64 -8.23
CA GLU A 90 16.50 1.52 -8.68
C GLU A 90 15.01 1.81 -8.55
N TYR A 91 14.55 2.38 -7.43
CA TYR A 91 13.15 2.81 -7.27
C TYR A 91 12.73 3.75 -8.41
N LEU A 92 13.53 4.80 -8.66
CA LEU A 92 13.24 5.77 -9.71
C LEU A 92 13.26 5.13 -11.10
N ARG A 93 14.20 4.22 -11.37
CA ARG A 93 14.27 3.47 -12.62
C ARG A 93 13.02 2.62 -12.83
N LEU A 94 12.59 1.88 -11.80
CA LEU A 94 11.49 0.93 -11.91
C LEU A 94 10.13 1.61 -12.02
N PHE A 95 9.89 2.65 -11.20
CA PHE A 95 8.53 3.12 -10.89
C PHE A 95 8.17 4.50 -11.44
N GLU A 96 9.12 5.45 -11.51
CA GLU A 96 8.78 6.88 -11.74
C GLU A 96 9.45 7.53 -12.98
N ILE A 97 10.74 7.28 -13.19
CA ILE A 97 11.54 7.97 -14.23
C ILE A 97 11.83 7.05 -15.42
N GLY A 98 12.21 5.79 -15.16
CA GLY A 98 12.65 4.88 -16.22
C GLY A 98 14.10 5.08 -16.69
N ASP A 99 14.49 4.35 -17.73
CA ASP A 99 15.82 4.37 -18.36
C ASP A 99 15.81 4.85 -19.83
N GLY A 100 14.74 5.55 -20.23
CA GLY A 100 14.59 6.16 -21.56
C GLY A 100 13.45 5.56 -22.39
N ASP A 101 13.15 4.27 -22.21
CA ASP A 101 12.02 3.59 -22.87
C ASP A 101 10.74 3.57 -22.00
N GLY A 102 10.76 4.33 -20.89
CA GLY A 102 9.71 4.39 -19.87
C GLY A 102 10.06 3.61 -18.62
N CYS A 103 9.17 3.62 -17.64
CA CYS A 103 9.32 2.84 -16.42
C CYS A 103 9.03 1.36 -16.72
N PRO A 104 9.90 0.41 -16.36
CA PRO A 104 9.66 -1.02 -16.55
C PRO A 104 8.41 -1.53 -15.83
N ALA A 105 8.13 -1.00 -14.63
CA ALA A 105 6.98 -1.37 -13.82
C ALA A 105 6.40 -0.12 -13.15
N PRO A 106 5.70 0.77 -13.88
CA PRO A 106 5.14 1.99 -13.30
C PRO A 106 4.27 1.66 -12.08
N ILE A 107 4.34 2.46 -11.02
CA ILE A 107 3.61 2.19 -9.75
C ILE A 107 2.21 2.81 -9.70
N TYR A 108 1.56 2.91 -10.86
CA TYR A 108 0.28 3.59 -11.03
C TYR A 108 -0.78 2.65 -11.62
N GLY A 109 -1.83 2.32 -10.85
CA GLY A 109 -2.85 1.35 -11.27
C GLY A 109 -3.54 1.73 -12.58
N GLY A 110 -3.77 3.03 -12.80
CA GLY A 110 -4.40 3.54 -14.02
C GLY A 110 -3.63 3.26 -15.32
N LEU A 111 -2.34 2.88 -15.26
CA LEU A 111 -1.53 2.52 -16.44
C LEU A 111 -1.68 1.05 -16.89
N TYR A 112 -2.28 0.19 -16.06
CA TYR A 112 -2.43 -1.24 -16.36
C TYR A 112 -3.81 -1.59 -16.92
N THR A 113 -4.82 -0.77 -16.66
CA THR A 113 -6.22 -1.07 -16.99
C THR A 113 -6.59 -0.87 -18.47
N GLY A 114 -5.61 -0.60 -19.35
CA GLY A 114 -5.79 -0.45 -20.81
C GLY A 114 -6.72 0.71 -21.26
N GLY A 115 -7.28 1.46 -20.31
CA GLY A 115 -8.19 2.58 -20.53
C GLY A 115 -7.54 3.95 -20.31
N ASP A 116 -8.37 4.96 -20.03
CA ASP A 116 -8.01 6.38 -20.07
C ASP A 116 -6.98 6.88 -19.03
N ARG A 117 -6.43 6.15 -18.07
CA ARG A 117 -5.72 6.66 -16.86
C ARG A 117 -6.37 7.85 -16.12
N ARG A 118 -6.59 9.03 -16.71
CA ARG A 118 -7.19 10.19 -16.05
C ARG A 118 -8.59 9.86 -15.53
N LYS A 119 -9.42 9.14 -16.29
CA LYS A 119 -10.72 8.67 -15.76
C LYS A 119 -10.58 7.75 -14.54
N GLN A 120 -9.57 6.88 -14.56
CA GLN A 120 -9.26 5.98 -13.45
C GLN A 120 -8.80 6.78 -12.22
N MET A 121 -7.88 7.73 -12.41
CA MET A 121 -7.46 8.65 -11.35
C MET A 121 -8.63 9.45 -10.79
N GLU A 122 -9.56 9.92 -11.63
CA GLU A 122 -10.78 10.61 -11.21
C GLU A 122 -11.75 9.69 -10.45
N GLU A 123 -11.75 8.39 -10.75
CA GLU A 123 -12.54 7.39 -10.02
C GLU A 123 -11.93 7.12 -8.65
N VAL A 124 -10.63 6.86 -8.57
CA VAL A 124 -9.89 6.67 -7.31
C VAL A 124 -9.99 7.92 -6.43
N ALA A 125 -9.82 9.12 -6.98
CA ALA A 125 -10.00 10.36 -6.23
C ALA A 125 -11.42 10.51 -5.64
N ARG A 126 -12.45 10.08 -6.38
CA ARG A 126 -13.84 10.07 -5.88
C ARG A 126 -14.05 9.10 -4.72
N PHE A 127 -13.33 7.97 -4.68
CA PHE A 127 -13.32 7.11 -3.49
C PHE A 127 -12.80 7.87 -2.28
N PHE A 128 -11.66 8.55 -2.41
CA PHE A 128 -11.07 9.31 -1.31
C PHE A 128 -12.01 10.41 -0.83
N GLU A 129 -12.55 11.21 -1.76
CA GLU A 129 -13.47 12.32 -1.46
C GLU A 129 -14.74 11.85 -0.75
N TYR A 130 -15.28 10.69 -1.12
CA TYR A 130 -16.46 10.12 -0.45
C TYR A 130 -16.23 9.87 1.05
N PHE A 131 -15.00 9.54 1.44
CA PHE A 131 -14.60 9.35 2.84
C PHE A 131 -13.99 10.59 3.50
N GLY A 132 -14.09 11.76 2.84
CA GLY A 132 -13.57 13.02 3.35
C GLY A 132 -12.05 13.12 3.26
N LEU A 133 -11.42 12.41 2.33
CA LEU A 133 -9.98 12.48 2.07
C LEU A 133 -9.69 13.24 0.78
N LYS A 134 -8.52 13.87 0.72
CA LYS A 134 -7.95 14.47 -0.49
C LYS A 134 -6.49 14.05 -0.61
N THR A 135 -5.94 14.08 -1.82
CA THR A 135 -4.50 13.91 -2.01
C THR A 135 -3.74 15.04 -1.33
N SER A 136 -2.62 14.70 -0.71
CA SER A 136 -1.75 15.64 -0.01
C SER A 136 -1.24 16.77 -0.93
N LYS A 137 -1.08 17.97 -0.36
CA LYS A 137 -0.46 19.11 -1.06
C LYS A 137 1.06 19.11 -0.92
N GLU A 138 1.55 18.53 0.16
CA GLU A 138 2.98 18.41 0.48
C GLU A 138 3.59 17.24 -0.29
N ASP A 139 2.92 16.10 -0.27
CA ASP A 139 3.25 14.92 -1.07
C ASP A 139 2.33 14.83 -2.29
N LYS A 140 2.89 15.10 -3.46
CA LYS A 140 2.12 15.23 -4.72
C LYS A 140 1.97 13.93 -5.48
N ARG A 141 2.05 12.78 -4.81
CA ARG A 141 1.72 11.48 -5.43
C ARG A 141 0.29 11.52 -5.99
N PRO A 142 0.07 11.03 -7.22
CA PRO A 142 -1.27 10.95 -7.79
C PRO A 142 -2.13 9.94 -7.02
N PRO A 143 -3.47 10.06 -7.09
CA PRO A 143 -4.37 9.18 -6.35
C PRO A 143 -4.23 7.69 -6.73
N ASP A 144 -3.82 7.39 -7.97
CA ASP A 144 -3.62 6.04 -8.48
C ASP A 144 -2.22 5.46 -8.16
N HIS A 145 -1.43 6.13 -7.33
CA HIS A 145 -0.14 5.63 -6.85
C HIS A 145 -0.35 4.52 -5.82
N LEU A 146 0.33 3.38 -5.96
CA LEU A 146 0.09 2.20 -5.10
C LEU A 146 0.18 2.50 -3.59
N ALA A 147 1.22 3.21 -3.17
CA ALA A 147 1.35 3.60 -1.76
C ALA A 147 0.20 4.48 -1.26
N THR A 148 -0.35 5.38 -2.10
CA THR A 148 -1.56 6.17 -1.77
C THR A 148 -2.81 5.29 -1.68
N GLU A 149 -2.94 4.29 -2.56
CA GLU A 149 -4.03 3.30 -2.49
C GLU A 149 -3.93 2.43 -1.22
N PHE A 150 -2.72 2.07 -0.78
CA PHE A 150 -2.50 1.36 0.49
C PHE A 150 -2.75 2.24 1.72
N GLU A 151 -2.35 3.51 1.70
CA GLU A 151 -2.74 4.48 2.74
C GLU A 151 -4.26 4.60 2.86
N PHE A 152 -4.99 4.55 1.74
CA PHE A 152 -6.44 4.54 1.78
C PHE A 152 -7.01 3.26 2.41
N MET A 153 -6.44 2.09 2.09
CA MET A 153 -6.83 0.83 2.74
C MET A 153 -6.54 0.82 4.24
N GLN A 154 -5.37 1.34 4.65
CA GLN A 154 -5.03 1.58 6.06
C GLN A 154 -6.09 2.48 6.72
N TYR A 155 -6.46 3.60 6.09
CA TYR A 155 -7.50 4.50 6.60
C TYR A 155 -8.84 3.78 6.79
N LEU A 156 -9.30 3.03 5.80
CA LEU A 156 -10.59 2.35 5.87
C LEU A 156 -10.62 1.28 6.96
N ALA A 157 -9.56 0.47 7.09
CA ALA A 157 -9.43 -0.53 8.14
C ALA A 157 -9.40 0.13 9.53
N PHE A 158 -8.62 1.20 9.71
CA PHE A 158 -8.60 1.96 10.95
C PHE A 158 -9.99 2.52 11.30
N LYS A 159 -10.70 3.10 10.32
CA LYS A 159 -12.06 3.63 10.52
C LYS A 159 -13.08 2.54 10.83
N GLU A 160 -12.93 1.35 10.26
CA GLU A 160 -13.75 0.19 10.61
C GLU A 160 -13.55 -0.16 12.10
N ALA A 161 -12.31 -0.28 12.56
CA ALA A 161 -11.99 -0.58 13.95
C ALA A 161 -12.43 0.52 14.92
N ALA A 162 -12.34 1.80 14.51
CA ALA A 162 -12.74 2.96 15.30
C ALA A 162 -14.26 3.20 15.35
N SER A 163 -15.05 2.42 14.59
CA SER A 163 -16.45 2.74 14.36
C SER A 163 -17.30 2.52 15.63
N PRO A 164 -18.11 3.52 16.07
CA PRO A 164 -18.90 3.43 17.29
C PRO A 164 -20.15 2.54 17.16
N SER A 165 -20.40 1.97 15.97
CA SER A 165 -21.53 1.07 15.76
C SER A 165 -21.23 0.03 14.67
N PRO A 166 -21.81 -1.18 14.77
CA PRO A 166 -21.65 -2.23 13.76
C PRO A 166 -22.09 -1.80 12.36
N ARG A 167 -23.11 -0.93 12.26
CA ARG A 167 -23.60 -0.42 10.97
C ARG A 167 -22.57 0.47 10.27
N LEU A 168 -21.86 1.30 11.02
CA LEU A 168 -20.82 2.16 10.47
C LEU A 168 -19.57 1.34 10.11
N GLY A 169 -19.13 0.46 11.03
CA GLY A 169 -18.03 -0.47 10.76
C GLY A 169 -18.27 -1.29 9.49
N GLY A 170 -19.46 -1.88 9.37
CA GLY A 170 -19.84 -2.62 8.15
C GLY A 170 -19.88 -1.78 6.87
N SER A 171 -19.99 -0.45 6.95
CA SER A 171 -19.86 0.42 5.77
C SER A 171 -18.40 0.58 5.33
N PHE A 172 -17.47 0.71 6.27
CA PHE A 172 -16.04 0.72 5.97
C PHE A 172 -15.54 -0.65 5.51
N HIS A 173 -16.07 -1.73 6.08
CA HIS A 173 -15.81 -3.10 5.64
C HIS A 173 -16.15 -3.30 4.15
N ARG A 174 -17.38 -2.96 3.75
CA ARG A 174 -17.80 -3.05 2.33
C ARG A 174 -17.02 -2.11 1.41
N ALA A 175 -16.57 -0.97 1.92
CA ALA A 175 -15.75 -0.05 1.15
C ALA A 175 -14.36 -0.62 0.85
N GLN A 176 -13.77 -1.34 1.80
CA GLN A 176 -12.51 -2.05 1.61
C GLN A 176 -12.66 -3.15 0.55
N GLU A 177 -13.73 -3.94 0.64
CA GLU A 177 -14.06 -4.96 -0.35
C GLU A 177 -14.16 -4.37 -1.77
N ASP A 178 -14.98 -3.32 -1.93
CA ASP A 178 -15.21 -2.67 -3.23
C ASP A 178 -13.94 -2.02 -3.80
N PHE A 179 -13.12 -1.40 -2.94
CA PHE A 179 -11.86 -0.79 -3.38
C PHE A 179 -10.82 -1.84 -3.79
N LEU A 180 -10.67 -2.92 -3.03
CA LEU A 180 -9.75 -4.01 -3.37
C LEU A 180 -10.12 -4.66 -4.70
N GLU A 181 -11.39 -4.99 -4.89
CA GLU A 181 -11.89 -5.65 -6.10
C GLU A 181 -11.72 -4.79 -7.34
N ARG A 182 -12.00 -3.48 -7.23
CA ARG A 182 -12.00 -2.57 -8.40
C ARG A 182 -10.65 -1.95 -8.70
N GLN A 183 -9.91 -1.50 -7.68
CA GLN A 183 -8.76 -0.63 -7.86
C GLN A 183 -7.42 -1.35 -7.68
N LEU A 184 -7.31 -2.35 -6.79
CA LEU A 184 -6.02 -2.97 -6.46
C LEU A 184 -5.78 -4.32 -7.16
N ILE A 185 -6.71 -5.27 -7.05
CA ILE A 185 -6.48 -6.64 -7.52
C ILE A 185 -6.34 -6.73 -9.04
N SER A 186 -6.99 -5.82 -9.76
CA SER A 186 -7.07 -5.85 -11.23
C SER A 186 -5.72 -5.72 -11.94
N TRP A 187 -4.68 -5.20 -11.26
CA TRP A 187 -3.40 -4.90 -11.89
C TRP A 187 -2.15 -5.37 -11.15
N LEU A 188 -2.24 -5.69 -9.85
CA LEU A 188 -1.07 -6.02 -9.03
C LEU A 188 -0.31 -7.27 -9.49
N ASP A 189 -1.00 -8.26 -10.08
CA ASP A 189 -0.34 -9.42 -10.67
C ASP A 189 0.53 -9.05 -11.88
N GLU A 190 0.03 -8.16 -12.75
CA GLU A 190 0.78 -7.70 -13.91
C GLU A 190 1.98 -6.84 -13.47
N PHE A 191 1.79 -5.99 -12.46
CA PHE A 191 2.87 -5.22 -11.85
C PHE A 191 3.99 -6.12 -11.30
N ALA A 192 3.64 -7.14 -10.51
CA ALA A 192 4.60 -8.10 -9.98
C ALA A 192 5.31 -8.88 -11.10
N ALA A 193 4.60 -9.23 -12.18
CA ALA A 193 5.19 -9.88 -13.35
C ALA A 193 6.18 -8.97 -14.09
N LYS A 194 5.88 -7.68 -14.25
CA LYS A 194 6.79 -6.70 -14.86
C LYS A 194 8.07 -6.52 -14.05
N LEU A 195 7.97 -6.43 -12.72
CA LEU A 195 9.14 -6.36 -11.85
C LEU A 195 10.03 -7.59 -11.97
N ALA A 196 9.43 -8.78 -12.01
CA ALA A 196 10.18 -10.02 -12.20
C ALA A 196 10.88 -10.09 -13.57
N ALA A 197 10.32 -9.45 -14.61
CA ALA A 197 10.91 -9.40 -15.94
C ALA A 197 11.97 -8.28 -16.10
N ALA A 198 11.95 -7.26 -15.25
CA ALA A 198 12.81 -6.07 -15.33
C ALA A 198 14.16 -6.20 -14.60
N ASP A 199 14.54 -7.43 -14.21
CA ASP A 199 15.72 -7.72 -13.39
C ASP A 199 15.82 -6.82 -12.14
N ALA A 200 14.66 -6.55 -11.52
CA ALA A 200 14.56 -5.69 -10.36
C ALA A 200 15.30 -6.27 -9.15
N LEU A 201 15.74 -5.41 -8.24
CA LEU A 201 16.29 -5.85 -6.96
C LEU A 201 15.35 -6.87 -6.26
N PRO A 202 15.88 -7.97 -5.67
CA PRO A 202 15.05 -9.03 -5.10
C PRO A 202 14.01 -8.56 -4.08
N VAL A 203 14.32 -7.49 -3.33
CA VAL A 203 13.40 -6.89 -2.36
C VAL A 203 12.13 -6.34 -3.03
N TYR A 204 12.21 -5.74 -4.23
CA TYR A 204 11.04 -5.25 -4.96
C TYR A 204 10.24 -6.36 -5.63
N ILE A 205 10.91 -7.42 -6.10
CA ILE A 205 10.23 -8.62 -6.63
C ILE A 205 9.44 -9.30 -5.50
N TRP A 206 10.03 -9.43 -4.32
CA TRP A 206 9.35 -9.94 -3.14
C TRP A 206 8.18 -9.04 -2.74
N ALA A 207 8.42 -7.74 -2.58
CA ALA A 207 7.40 -6.80 -2.12
C ALA A 207 6.16 -6.80 -3.02
N SER A 208 6.35 -6.81 -4.35
CA SER A 208 5.24 -6.80 -5.31
C SER A 208 4.41 -8.09 -5.29
N ARG A 209 5.05 -9.24 -5.14
CA ARG A 209 4.35 -10.53 -4.98
C ARG A 209 3.60 -10.58 -3.66
N THR A 210 4.26 -10.22 -2.57
CA THR A 210 3.67 -10.13 -1.23
C THR A 210 2.44 -9.22 -1.24
N ALA A 211 2.54 -8.05 -1.86
CA ALA A 211 1.41 -7.14 -2.02
C ALA A 211 0.25 -7.76 -2.81
N ALA A 212 0.54 -8.33 -4.00
CA ALA A 212 -0.47 -8.95 -4.87
C ALA A 212 -1.19 -10.13 -4.20
N GLU A 213 -0.46 -10.95 -3.45
CA GLU A 213 -1.01 -12.09 -2.71
C GLU A 213 -1.79 -11.64 -1.48
N PHE A 214 -1.27 -10.65 -0.73
CA PHE A 214 -1.93 -10.13 0.47
C PHE A 214 -3.29 -9.50 0.15
N VAL A 215 -3.38 -8.63 -0.87
CA VAL A 215 -4.67 -8.00 -1.22
C VAL A 215 -5.75 -9.02 -1.60
N LYS A 216 -5.36 -10.16 -2.17
CA LYS A 216 -6.29 -11.25 -2.53
C LYS A 216 -6.73 -12.03 -1.29
N ALA A 217 -5.80 -12.35 -0.39
CA ALA A 217 -6.12 -12.99 0.88
C ALA A 217 -7.04 -12.10 1.71
N ASP A 218 -6.76 -10.80 1.73
CA ASP A 218 -7.54 -9.80 2.43
C ASP A 218 -8.96 -9.66 1.85
N LEU A 219 -9.10 -9.59 0.52
CA LEU A 219 -10.42 -9.60 -0.12
C LEU A 219 -11.19 -10.88 0.19
N GLN A 220 -10.53 -12.05 0.15
CA GLN A 220 -11.18 -13.32 0.47
C GLN A 220 -11.69 -13.34 1.91
N TYR A 221 -10.95 -12.76 2.85
CA TYR A 221 -11.38 -12.60 4.24
C TYR A 221 -12.57 -11.66 4.38
N LEU A 222 -12.57 -10.51 3.69
CA LEU A 222 -13.70 -9.57 3.70
C LEU A 222 -14.99 -10.16 3.11
N GLN A 223 -14.88 -11.19 2.26
CA GLN A 223 -16.02 -11.84 1.61
C GLN A 223 -16.55 -13.08 2.35
N SER A 224 -15.89 -13.51 3.44
CA SER A 224 -16.26 -14.70 4.23
C SER A 224 -17.30 -14.40 5.30
#